data_AF-A0A8H9J749-F1
#
_entry.id   AF-A0A8H9J749-F1
#
_cell.length_a   1.000
_cell.length_b   1.000
_cell.length_c   1.000
_cell.angle_alpha   90.00
_cell.angle_beta   90.00
_cell.angle_gamma   90.00
#
_symmetry.space_group_name_H-M   'P 1'
#
loop_
_entity.id
_entity.type
_entity.pdbx_description
1 polymer ?
#
loop_
_entity_poly.entity_id
_entity_poly.type
_entity_poly.pdbx_seq_one_letter_code
_entity_poly.pdbx_strand_id
1 'polypeptide(L)'
;MRVDILAESRDVSVAAAKAFFDAAASARREGRSLAWVLSGGTTPLGAYALIAEQAHTLDWPTIDVFFGDERCVPPDHPDSNFGAVNKVLLARIANRGARIHRIRGEINPVDAAAEYDRLLREFAESRRSPVFDLVFLGMGGDGHTASLFPDSIAILETEMWAIPAFSAALDSWRVTMTPAALSNA
;
A
#
# COMPACT_ATOMS: atom_id res chain seq x y z
N MET A 1 -5.04 -12.54 16.19
CA MET A 1 -5.56 -12.75 14.82
C MET A 1 -7.08 -12.76 14.87
N ARG A 2 -7.75 -11.95 14.05
CA ARG A 2 -9.22 -11.92 13.88
C ARG A 2 -9.53 -12.34 12.44
N VAL A 3 -10.57 -13.15 12.25
CA VAL A 3 -11.04 -13.59 10.93
C VAL A 3 -12.52 -13.27 10.83
N ASP A 4 -12.90 -12.47 9.84
CA ASP A 4 -14.29 -12.16 9.51
C ASP A 4 -14.59 -12.78 8.13
N ILE A 5 -15.63 -13.60 8.04
CA ILE A 5 -16.09 -14.22 6.79
C ILE A 5 -17.31 -13.44 6.31
N LEU A 6 -17.21 -12.88 5.11
CA LEU A 6 -18.25 -12.04 4.50
C LEU A 6 -18.80 -12.72 3.25
N ALA A 7 -20.07 -12.47 2.96
CA ALA A 7 -20.79 -13.18 1.91
C ALA A 7 -20.27 -12.82 0.52
N GLU A 8 -20.05 -11.53 0.27
CA GLU A 8 -19.69 -11.02 -1.05
C GLU A 8 -18.39 -10.20 -1.02
N SER A 9 -17.69 -10.13 -2.16
CA SER A 9 -16.47 -9.31 -2.30
C SER A 9 -16.71 -7.83 -1.95
N ARG A 10 -17.92 -7.31 -2.27
CA ARG A 10 -18.31 -5.95 -1.90
C ARG A 10 -18.33 -5.73 -0.39
N ASP A 11 -18.77 -6.73 0.39
CA ASP A 11 -18.80 -6.62 1.85
C ASP A 11 -17.38 -6.51 2.41
N VAL A 12 -16.42 -7.21 1.80
CA VAL A 12 -14.99 -7.08 2.13
C VAL A 12 -14.49 -5.66 1.83
N SER A 13 -14.83 -5.08 0.69
CA SER A 13 -14.50 -3.69 0.37
C SER A 13 -15.11 -2.70 1.37
N VAL A 14 -16.36 -2.92 1.81
CA VAL A 14 -17.02 -2.09 2.83
C VAL A 14 -16.31 -2.21 4.19
N ALA A 15 -15.97 -3.44 4.60
CA ALA A 15 -15.24 -3.68 5.84
C ALA A 15 -13.85 -3.04 5.83
N ALA A 16 -13.13 -3.14 4.71
CA ALA A 16 -11.83 -2.49 4.52
C ALA A 16 -11.96 -0.95 4.55
N ALA A 17 -12.94 -0.37 3.88
CA ALA A 17 -13.21 1.07 3.95
C ALA A 17 -13.50 1.51 5.39
N LYS A 18 -14.30 0.75 6.14
CA LYS A 18 -14.56 1.01 7.56
C LYS A 18 -13.27 0.98 8.39
N ALA A 19 -12.41 -0.02 8.19
CA ALA A 19 -11.13 -0.12 8.90
C ALA A 19 -10.25 1.12 8.66
N PHE A 20 -10.25 1.66 7.44
CA PHE A 20 -9.58 2.93 7.14
C PHE A 20 -10.16 4.11 7.92
N PHE A 21 -11.49 4.28 7.93
CA PHE A 21 -12.11 5.37 8.69
C PHE A 21 -11.87 5.25 10.20
N ASP A 22 -11.91 4.04 10.74
CA ASP A 22 -11.60 3.78 12.15
C ASP A 22 -10.15 4.15 12.47
N ALA A 23 -9.19 3.77 11.62
CA ALA A 23 -7.77 4.11 11.76
C ALA A 23 -7.53 5.63 11.67
N ALA A 24 -8.12 6.29 10.67
CA ALA A 24 -8.05 7.75 10.50
C ALA A 24 -8.61 8.50 11.72
N ALA A 25 -9.74 8.02 12.26
CA ALA A 25 -10.32 8.59 13.47
C ALA A 25 -9.42 8.39 14.70
N SER A 26 -8.73 7.25 14.83
CA SER A 26 -7.77 7.03 15.92
C SER A 26 -6.56 7.94 15.83
N ALA A 27 -5.92 8.00 14.65
CA ALA A 27 -4.78 8.89 14.42
C ALA A 27 -5.11 10.35 14.75
N ARG A 28 -6.31 10.80 14.34
CA ARG A 28 -6.81 12.15 14.65
C ARG A 28 -7.00 12.38 16.16
N ARG A 29 -7.60 11.44 16.89
CA ARG A 29 -7.77 11.55 18.35
C ARG A 29 -6.42 11.64 19.08
N GLU A 30 -5.42 10.95 18.55
CA GLU A 30 -4.06 10.92 19.08
C GLU A 30 -3.20 12.11 18.61
N GLY A 31 -3.73 12.99 17.75
CA GLY A 31 -3.03 14.18 17.27
C GLY A 31 -1.84 13.88 16.36
N ARG A 32 -1.86 12.74 15.65
CA ARG A 32 -0.77 12.27 14.79
C ARG A 32 -1.26 12.03 13.36
N SER A 33 -0.34 11.92 12.41
CA SER A 33 -0.68 11.49 11.05
C SER A 33 -0.98 9.99 10.97
N LEU A 34 -1.86 9.63 10.04
CA LEU A 34 -2.13 8.25 9.64
C LEU A 34 -1.12 7.82 8.57
N ALA A 35 -0.41 6.71 8.78
CA ALA A 35 0.43 6.07 7.77
C ALA A 35 -0.29 4.84 7.17
N TRP A 36 -0.72 4.94 5.92
CA TRP A 36 -1.56 3.94 5.25
C TRP A 36 -0.85 3.33 4.03
N VAL A 37 -0.66 2.01 4.05
CA VAL A 37 -0.07 1.24 2.94
C VAL A 37 -1.18 0.65 2.08
N LEU A 38 -1.15 0.96 0.80
CA LEU A 38 -2.09 0.49 -0.22
C LEU A 38 -1.62 -0.82 -0.87
N SER A 39 -2.58 -1.54 -1.46
CA SER A 39 -2.34 -2.68 -2.33
C SER A 39 -3.16 -2.54 -3.61
N GLY A 40 -2.69 -3.17 -4.68
CA GLY A 40 -3.48 -3.34 -5.89
C GLY A 40 -4.60 -4.38 -5.73
N GLY A 41 -5.25 -4.72 -6.85
CA GLY A 41 -6.30 -5.74 -6.88
C GLY A 41 -7.72 -5.19 -6.68
N THR A 42 -8.71 -6.00 -7.03
CA THR A 42 -10.11 -5.56 -7.16
C THR A 42 -10.75 -5.20 -5.82
N THR A 43 -10.52 -6.00 -4.76
CA THR A 43 -11.12 -5.75 -3.44
C THR A 43 -10.59 -4.46 -2.79
N PRO A 44 -9.28 -4.17 -2.75
CA PRO A 44 -8.77 -2.88 -2.29
C PRO A 44 -9.27 -1.70 -3.14
N LEU A 45 -9.29 -1.82 -4.47
CA LEU A 45 -9.83 -0.77 -5.36
C LEU A 45 -11.31 -0.44 -5.05
N GLY A 46 -12.12 -1.45 -4.73
CA GLY A 46 -13.50 -1.26 -4.28
C GLY A 46 -13.59 -0.48 -2.96
N ALA A 47 -12.71 -0.76 -2.00
CA ALA A 47 -12.63 -0.02 -0.75
C ALA A 47 -12.21 1.44 -0.97
N TYR A 48 -11.24 1.67 -1.87
CA TYR A 48 -10.76 3.01 -2.22
C TYR A 48 -11.84 3.87 -2.87
N ALA A 49 -12.69 3.27 -3.72
CA ALA A 49 -13.84 3.98 -4.29
C ALA A 49 -14.82 4.44 -3.21
N LEU A 50 -15.15 3.58 -2.23
CA LEU A 50 -16.02 3.94 -1.09
C LEU A 50 -15.39 5.02 -0.21
N ILE A 51 -14.08 4.97 0.02
CA ILE A 51 -13.34 6.01 0.75
C ILE A 51 -13.39 7.34 -0.01
N ALA A 52 -13.23 7.30 -1.34
CA ALA A 52 -13.23 8.48 -2.18
C ALA A 52 -14.57 9.24 -2.15
N GLU A 53 -15.71 8.54 -2.01
CA GLU A 53 -17.04 9.15 -1.85
C GLU A 53 -17.12 10.03 -0.60
N GLN A 54 -16.44 9.64 0.47
CA GLN A 54 -16.41 10.35 1.75
C GLN A 54 -15.12 11.15 1.95
N ALA A 55 -14.30 11.34 0.92
CA ALA A 55 -13.01 12.03 1.05
C ALA A 55 -13.12 13.45 1.63
N HIS A 56 -14.28 14.10 1.54
CA HIS A 56 -14.50 15.44 2.10
C HIS A 56 -14.58 15.46 3.64
N THR A 57 -14.72 14.32 4.32
CA THR A 57 -14.83 14.23 5.78
C THR A 57 -13.47 14.11 6.47
N LEU A 58 -12.39 13.96 5.71
CA LEU A 58 -11.05 13.66 6.20
C LEU A 58 -10.09 14.83 6.01
N ASP A 59 -9.13 14.94 6.93
CA ASP A 59 -8.03 15.89 6.87
C ASP A 59 -6.82 15.25 6.15
N TRP A 60 -6.88 15.20 4.82
CA TRP A 60 -5.87 14.54 3.99
C TRP A 60 -4.42 14.99 4.20
N PRO A 61 -4.11 16.27 4.52
CA PRO A 61 -2.78 16.68 4.93
C PRO A 61 -2.26 15.97 6.19
N THR A 62 -3.06 15.16 6.89
CA THR A 62 -2.62 14.32 8.01
C THR A 62 -2.50 12.84 7.62
N ILE A 63 -2.58 12.50 6.32
CA ILE A 63 -2.55 11.13 5.83
C ILE A 63 -1.36 10.95 4.87
N ASP A 64 -0.45 10.05 5.25
CA ASP A 64 0.64 9.53 4.44
C ASP A 64 0.20 8.24 3.76
N VAL A 65 0.32 8.18 2.44
CA VAL A 65 -0.14 7.07 1.61
C VAL A 65 1.07 6.42 0.93
N PHE A 66 1.25 5.14 1.16
CA PHE A 66 2.33 4.30 0.64
C PHE A 66 1.77 3.15 -0.20
N PHE A 67 2.64 2.43 -0.91
CA PHE A 67 2.32 1.22 -1.67
C PHE A 67 3.10 0.03 -1.14
N GLY A 68 2.41 -1.09 -0.92
CA GLY A 68 3.03 -2.35 -0.52
C GLY A 68 3.85 -2.98 -1.64
N ASP A 69 3.43 -2.81 -2.89
CA ASP A 69 4.19 -3.19 -4.07
C ASP A 69 3.77 -2.37 -5.30
N GLU A 70 4.62 -2.42 -6.34
CA GLU A 70 4.33 -1.86 -7.65
C GLU A 70 5.05 -2.65 -8.74
N ARG A 71 4.43 -2.67 -9.93
CA ARG A 71 4.94 -3.30 -11.14
C ARG A 71 5.92 -2.31 -11.78
N CYS A 72 7.07 -2.79 -12.26
CA CYS A 72 8.07 -1.95 -12.91
C CYS A 72 7.64 -1.57 -14.34
N VAL A 73 6.60 -0.74 -14.44
CA VAL A 73 5.99 -0.21 -15.65
C VAL A 73 5.66 1.28 -15.48
N PRO A 74 5.43 2.04 -16.56
CA PRO A 74 4.95 3.42 -16.49
C PRO A 74 3.66 3.59 -15.67
N PRO A 75 3.44 4.76 -15.02
CA PRO A 75 2.28 4.98 -14.13
C PRO A 75 0.92 4.99 -14.86
N ASP A 76 0.90 5.16 -16.17
CA ASP A 76 -0.29 5.08 -17.02
C ASP A 76 -0.51 3.67 -17.61
N HIS A 77 0.44 2.76 -17.40
CA HIS A 77 0.34 1.37 -17.85
C HIS A 77 -0.85 0.66 -17.18
N PRO A 78 -1.61 -0.21 -17.90
CA PRO A 78 -2.74 -0.93 -17.33
C PRO A 78 -2.42 -1.75 -16.07
N ASP A 79 -1.17 -2.23 -15.95
CA ASP A 79 -0.72 -3.05 -14.82
C ASP A 79 -0.18 -2.23 -13.64
N SER A 80 -0.10 -0.90 -13.72
CA SER A 80 0.37 -0.09 -12.59
C SER A 80 -0.66 -0.07 -11.46
N ASN A 81 -0.23 -0.46 -10.25
CA ASN A 81 -1.02 -0.30 -9.04
C ASN A 81 -1.33 1.19 -8.81
N PHE A 82 -0.32 2.06 -8.92
CA PHE A 82 -0.49 3.51 -8.86
C PHE A 82 -1.53 4.00 -9.87
N GLY A 83 -1.43 3.58 -11.13
CA GLY A 83 -2.38 3.96 -12.19
C GLY A 83 -3.81 3.56 -11.87
N ALA A 84 -4.03 2.33 -11.39
CA ALA A 84 -5.35 1.83 -11.00
C ALA A 84 -5.92 2.59 -9.78
N VAL A 85 -5.13 2.78 -8.73
CA VAL A 85 -5.54 3.49 -7.52
C VAL A 85 -5.76 4.98 -7.82
N ASN A 86 -4.99 5.58 -8.72
CA ASN A 86 -5.14 6.98 -9.11
C ASN A 86 -6.51 7.28 -9.70
N LYS A 87 -7.04 6.36 -10.52
CA LYS A 87 -8.36 6.48 -11.14
C LYS A 87 -9.50 6.50 -10.12
N VAL A 88 -9.36 5.78 -9.01
CA VAL A 88 -10.43 5.63 -8.00
C VAL A 88 -10.27 6.55 -6.79
N LEU A 89 -9.05 6.93 -6.42
CA LEU A 89 -8.76 7.63 -5.17
C LEU A 89 -7.70 8.74 -5.30
N LEU A 90 -6.48 8.43 -5.79
CA LEU A 90 -5.34 9.34 -5.60
C LEU A 90 -5.58 10.73 -6.21
N ALA A 91 -6.14 10.80 -7.42
CA ALA A 91 -6.43 12.06 -8.09
C ALA A 91 -7.36 12.96 -7.25
N ARG A 92 -8.27 12.37 -6.48
CA ARG A 92 -9.19 13.11 -5.60
C ARG A 92 -8.53 13.58 -4.31
N ILE A 93 -7.65 12.77 -3.72
CA ILE A 93 -7.02 13.06 -2.42
C ILE A 93 -5.75 13.91 -2.54
N ALA A 94 -5.05 13.82 -3.67
CA ALA A 94 -3.92 14.68 -4.00
C ALA A 94 -4.34 16.16 -4.02
N ASN A 95 -5.47 16.46 -4.66
CA ASN A 95 -6.08 17.81 -4.66
C ASN A 95 -6.54 18.28 -3.27
N ARG A 96 -6.56 17.39 -2.28
CA ARG A 96 -6.88 17.68 -0.88
C ARG A 96 -5.65 17.73 0.02
N GLY A 97 -4.45 17.54 -0.51
CA GLY A 97 -3.19 17.64 0.22
C GLY A 97 -2.69 16.34 0.86
N ALA A 98 -3.20 15.17 0.44
CA ALA A 98 -2.64 13.89 0.88
C ALA A 98 -1.15 13.78 0.48
N ARG A 99 -0.31 13.26 1.39
CA ARG A 99 1.10 12.96 1.08
C ARG A 99 1.18 11.58 0.45
N ILE A 100 1.44 11.52 -0.85
CA ILE A 100 1.47 10.27 -1.61
C ILE A 100 2.91 9.91 -1.93
N HIS A 101 3.34 8.78 -1.40
CA HIS A 101 4.67 8.21 -1.55
C HIS A 101 4.58 7.02 -2.50
N ARG A 102 4.64 7.30 -3.81
CA ARG A 102 4.55 6.25 -4.83
C ARG A 102 5.89 5.56 -5.06
N ILE A 103 5.83 4.29 -5.42
CA ILE A 103 6.96 3.59 -6.03
C ILE A 103 7.08 4.06 -7.49
N ARG A 104 8.32 4.29 -7.96
CA ARG A 104 8.60 4.68 -9.36
C ARG A 104 8.79 3.44 -10.22
N GLY A 105 7.69 2.84 -10.65
CA GLY A 105 7.71 1.66 -11.53
C GLY A 105 8.39 1.91 -12.89
N GLU A 106 8.45 3.17 -13.32
CA GLU A 106 8.97 3.54 -14.64
C GLU A 106 10.51 3.59 -14.76
N ILE A 107 11.24 3.39 -13.64
CA ILE A 107 12.72 3.39 -13.63
C ILE A 107 13.28 1.98 -13.41
N ASN A 108 14.61 1.85 -13.39
CA ASN A 108 15.25 0.57 -13.12
C ASN A 108 14.77 -0.02 -11.78
N PRO A 109 14.40 -1.32 -11.70
CA PRO A 109 13.86 -1.92 -10.48
C PRO A 109 14.77 -1.79 -9.24
N VAL A 110 16.09 -1.87 -9.42
CA VAL A 110 17.06 -1.75 -8.33
C VAL A 110 17.07 -0.32 -7.79
N ASP A 111 17.11 0.67 -8.68
CA ASP A 111 17.08 2.09 -8.30
C ASP A 111 15.75 2.46 -7.66
N ALA A 112 14.62 1.99 -8.22
CA ALA A 112 13.28 2.22 -7.66
C ALA A 112 13.14 1.64 -6.26
N ALA A 113 13.65 0.43 -6.02
CA ALA A 113 13.64 -0.19 -4.71
C ALA A 113 14.52 0.56 -3.71
N ALA A 114 15.73 0.97 -4.11
CA ALA A 114 16.63 1.75 -3.25
C ALA A 114 16.05 3.13 -2.89
N GLU A 115 15.46 3.83 -3.86
CA GLU A 115 14.76 5.11 -3.61
C GLU A 115 13.62 4.93 -2.61
N TYR A 116 12.82 3.85 -2.77
CA TYR A 116 11.68 3.61 -1.91
C TYR A 116 12.09 3.12 -0.51
N ASP A 117 13.10 2.25 -0.40
CA ASP A 117 13.66 1.82 0.89
C ASP A 117 14.14 3.01 1.72
N ARG A 118 14.92 3.91 1.10
CA ARG A 118 15.38 5.14 1.75
C ARG A 118 14.22 6.02 2.21
N LEU A 119 13.21 6.22 1.36
CA LEU A 119 12.03 7.00 1.71
C LEU A 119 11.31 6.42 2.94
N LEU A 120 11.11 5.10 2.97
CA LEU A 120 10.43 4.44 4.09
C LEU A 120 11.23 4.55 5.39
N ARG A 121 12.55 4.42 5.33
CA ARG A 121 13.44 4.57 6.49
C ARG A 121 13.46 6.00 7.01
N GLU A 122 13.59 7.01 6.13
CA GLU A 122 13.53 8.43 6.51
C GLU A 122 12.18 8.76 7.17
N PHE A 123 11.07 8.21 6.65
CA PHE A 123 9.77 8.36 7.28
C PHE A 123 9.74 7.73 8.68
N ALA A 124 10.31 6.52 8.82
CA ALA A 124 10.37 5.78 10.08
C ALA A 124 11.17 6.50 11.17
N GLU A 125 12.23 7.25 10.83
CA GLU A 125 13.04 8.01 11.80
C GLU A 125 12.23 9.04 12.59
N SER A 126 11.19 9.60 11.98
CA SER A 126 10.28 10.57 12.61
C SER A 126 9.13 9.93 13.40
N ARG A 127 9.06 8.59 13.46
CA ARG A 127 7.96 7.85 14.09
C ARG A 127 8.45 6.86 15.13
N ARG A 128 7.54 6.51 16.04
CA ARG A 128 7.71 5.36 16.92
C ARG A 128 7.03 4.15 16.28
N SER A 129 7.55 2.95 16.56
CA SER A 129 6.90 1.71 16.12
C SER A 129 5.54 1.52 16.83
N PRO A 130 4.51 1.02 16.14
CA PRO A 130 4.48 0.69 14.71
C PRO A 130 4.55 1.93 13.80
N VAL A 131 5.29 1.82 12.70
CA VAL A 131 5.48 2.94 11.75
C VAL A 131 4.24 3.15 10.89
N PHE A 132 3.64 2.06 10.42
CA PHE A 132 2.40 2.09 9.65
C PHE A 132 1.21 1.85 10.58
N ASP A 133 0.11 2.55 10.33
CA ASP A 133 -1.12 2.40 11.12
C ASP A 133 -2.10 1.41 10.50
N LEU A 134 -2.01 1.27 9.17
CA LEU A 134 -2.90 0.41 8.41
C LEU A 134 -2.18 -0.07 7.16
N VAL A 135 -2.11 -1.38 6.99
CA VAL A 135 -1.56 -2.01 5.78
C VAL A 135 -2.65 -2.85 5.14
N PHE A 136 -3.03 -2.49 3.92
CA PHE A 136 -3.87 -3.35 3.10
C PHE A 136 -2.99 -4.28 2.28
N LEU A 137 -3.36 -5.56 2.29
CA LEU A 137 -2.68 -6.62 1.58
C LEU A 137 -3.73 -7.44 0.83
N GLY A 138 -3.55 -7.59 -0.48
CA GLY A 138 -4.20 -8.65 -1.23
C GLY A 138 -3.50 -9.98 -1.02
N MET A 139 -4.20 -11.08 -1.27
CA MET A 139 -3.62 -12.43 -1.24
C MET A 139 -3.93 -13.16 -2.55
N GLY A 140 -2.90 -13.65 -3.23
CA GLY A 140 -3.03 -14.51 -4.39
C GLY A 140 -3.50 -15.92 -4.03
N GLY A 141 -3.95 -16.69 -5.02
CA GLY A 141 -4.40 -18.08 -4.80
C GLY A 141 -3.28 -19.05 -4.39
N ASP A 142 -2.03 -18.66 -4.60
CA ASP A 142 -0.79 -19.30 -4.15
C ASP A 142 -0.31 -18.79 -2.77
N GLY A 143 -1.05 -17.87 -2.15
CA GLY A 143 -0.72 -17.29 -0.85
C GLY A 143 0.24 -16.10 -0.89
N HIS A 144 0.68 -15.64 -2.08
CA HIS A 144 1.52 -14.44 -2.15
C HIS A 144 0.76 -13.20 -1.69
N THR A 145 1.49 -12.25 -1.11
CA THR A 145 1.01 -10.89 -0.81
C THR A 145 2.04 -9.88 -1.28
N ALA A 146 1.62 -8.64 -1.58
CA ALA A 146 2.49 -7.68 -2.25
C ALA A 146 3.14 -8.35 -3.49
N SER A 147 4.46 -8.36 -3.59
CA SER A 147 5.19 -9.24 -4.53
C SER A 147 6.11 -10.25 -3.83
N LEU A 148 5.65 -10.74 -2.67
CA LEU A 148 6.29 -11.77 -1.85
C LEU A 148 5.72 -13.15 -2.21
N PHE A 149 6.29 -13.74 -3.26
CA PHE A 149 5.89 -15.07 -3.75
C PHE A 149 6.50 -16.20 -2.90
N PRO A 150 5.81 -17.35 -2.75
CA PRO A 150 6.29 -18.48 -1.93
C PRO A 150 7.72 -18.95 -2.24
N ASP A 151 8.14 -18.89 -3.52
CA ASP A 151 9.46 -19.36 -3.97
C ASP A 151 10.50 -18.23 -4.11
N SER A 152 10.17 -17.01 -3.66
CA SER A 152 11.05 -15.85 -3.79
C SER A 152 11.91 -15.65 -2.54
N ILE A 153 13.21 -15.39 -2.71
CA ILE A 153 14.10 -14.99 -1.60
C ILE A 153 13.64 -13.71 -0.90
N ALA A 154 12.78 -12.90 -1.55
CA ALA A 154 12.18 -11.70 -0.99
C ALA A 154 11.44 -11.94 0.33
N ILE A 155 10.89 -13.15 0.54
CA ILE A 155 10.17 -13.50 1.77
C ILE A 155 11.10 -13.69 2.97
N LEU A 156 12.41 -13.82 2.73
CA LEU A 156 13.43 -14.02 3.76
C LEU A 156 14.13 -12.71 4.15
N GLU A 157 13.76 -11.58 3.53
CA GLU A 157 14.39 -10.28 3.78
C GLU A 157 14.00 -9.73 5.15
N THR A 158 15.01 -9.43 5.97
CA THR A 158 14.85 -9.00 7.38
C THR A 158 15.41 -7.61 7.66
N GLU A 159 16.19 -7.04 6.76
CA GLU A 159 16.87 -5.75 6.96
C GLU A 159 16.31 -4.66 6.05
N MET A 160 16.24 -4.93 4.75
CA MET A 160 15.70 -3.99 3.76
C MET A 160 14.19 -3.90 3.90
N TRP A 161 13.65 -2.70 3.75
CA TRP A 161 12.21 -2.42 3.80
C TRP A 161 11.56 -2.49 2.43
N ALA A 162 12.32 -2.22 1.37
CA ALA A 162 11.89 -2.44 -0.01
C ALA A 162 13.00 -3.03 -0.87
N ILE A 163 12.63 -3.95 -1.77
CA ILE A 163 13.56 -4.67 -2.65
C ILE A 163 12.96 -4.86 -4.06
N PRO A 164 13.79 -5.03 -5.09
CA PRO A 164 13.31 -5.53 -6.38
C PRO A 164 12.92 -7.00 -6.25
N ALA A 165 11.80 -7.38 -6.86
CA ALA A 165 11.31 -8.76 -6.89
C ALA A 165 10.94 -9.13 -8.33
N PHE A 166 11.46 -10.25 -8.80
CA PHE A 166 11.11 -10.79 -10.11
C PHE A 166 10.01 -11.84 -9.98
N SER A 167 8.92 -11.66 -10.73
CA SER A 167 7.85 -12.64 -10.82
C SER A 167 8.07 -13.53 -12.03
N ALA A 168 8.57 -14.75 -11.82
CA ALA A 168 8.80 -15.70 -12.91
C ALA A 168 7.50 -16.10 -13.64
N ALA A 169 6.38 -16.21 -12.91
CA ALA A 169 5.08 -16.54 -13.49
C ALA A 169 4.55 -15.48 -14.46
N LEU A 170 4.94 -14.22 -14.27
CA LEU A 170 4.48 -13.08 -15.05
C LEU A 170 5.60 -12.46 -15.91
N ASP A 171 6.79 -13.05 -15.89
CA ASP A 171 8.01 -12.55 -16.56
C ASP A 171 8.20 -11.02 -16.38
N SER A 172 8.07 -10.54 -15.13
CA SER A 172 8.05 -9.11 -14.85
C SER A 172 8.76 -8.74 -13.55
N TRP A 173 9.42 -7.59 -13.57
CA TRP A 173 10.01 -6.96 -12.39
C TRP A 173 8.99 -6.15 -11.61
N ARG A 174 9.19 -6.12 -10.30
CA ARG A 174 8.39 -5.40 -9.33
C ARG A 174 9.29 -4.81 -8.25
N VAL A 175 8.76 -3.86 -7.51
CA VAL A 175 9.33 -3.42 -6.23
C VAL A 175 8.30 -3.75 -5.16
N THR A 176 8.77 -4.31 -4.04
CA THR A 176 7.89 -4.75 -2.95
C THR A 176 8.45 -4.31 -1.62
N MET A 177 7.54 -3.93 -0.72
CA MET A 177 7.83 -3.93 0.70
C MET A 177 8.09 -5.36 1.17
N THR A 178 9.02 -5.50 2.10
CA THR A 178 9.47 -6.78 2.64
C THR A 178 8.70 -7.13 3.92
N PRO A 179 8.82 -8.37 4.44
CA PRO A 179 8.29 -8.70 5.76
C PRO A 179 8.79 -7.78 6.87
N ALA A 180 10.05 -7.32 6.80
CA ALA A 180 10.63 -6.39 7.77
C ALA A 180 9.87 -5.05 7.85
N ALA A 181 9.41 -4.53 6.71
CA ALA A 181 8.60 -3.31 6.68
C ALA A 181 7.13 -3.57 7.02
N LEU A 182 6.52 -4.59 6.40
CA LEU A 182 5.09 -4.89 6.54
C LEU A 182 4.71 -5.32 7.97
N SER A 183 5.64 -5.90 8.72
CA SER A 183 5.44 -6.28 10.12
C SER A 183 5.60 -5.10 11.10
N ASN A 184 5.94 -3.90 10.62
CA ASN A 184 6.03 -2.68 11.42
C ASN A 184 4.71 -1.89 11.38
N ALA A 185 3.61 -2.61 11.60
CA ALA A 185 2.22 -2.17 11.52
C ALA A 185 1.42 -2.62 12.75
#